data_AF-A0A2G9TNV3-F1
#
_entry.id   AF-A0A2G9TNV3-F1
#
_cell.length_a   1.000
_cell.length_b   1.000
_cell.length_c   1.000
_cell.angle_alpha   90.00
_cell.angle_beta   90.00
_cell.angle_gamma   90.00
#
_symmetry.space_group_name_H-M   'P 1'
#
loop_
_entity.id
_entity.type
_entity.pdbx_description
1 polymer ?
#
loop_
_entity_poly.entity_id
_entity_poly.type
_entity_poly.pdbx_seq_one_letter_code
_entity_poly.pdbx_strand_id
1 'polypeptide(L)' 'MQLPETTLDEPAQNIKLNVWMIQKWKDEYLTWDPREYGMINSTIIPFRYLWIPDTYLYNRY' A
#
# COMPACT_ATOMS: atom_id res chain seq x y z
N MET A 1 -9.00 -20.40 -1.84
CA MET A 1 -8.92 -19.05 -1.23
C MET A 1 -9.10 -19.24 0.27
N GLN A 2 -8.04 -19.04 1.06
CA GLN A 2 -8.11 -19.14 2.52
C GLN A 2 -8.76 -17.84 3.05
N LEU A 3 -9.73 -17.95 3.95
CA LEU A 3 -10.23 -16.78 4.69
C LEU A 3 -9.08 -16.16 5.51
N PRO A 4 -9.07 -14.85 5.75
CA PRO A 4 -8.06 -14.23 6.60
C PRO A 4 -8.19 -14.80 8.02
N GLU A 5 -7.18 -15.54 8.45
CA GLU A 5 -7.07 -16.07 9.83
C GLU A 5 -7.17 -14.87 10.80
N THR A 6 -8.30 -14.80 11.51
CA THR A 6 -8.57 -13.75 12.50
C THR A 6 -8.61 -14.41 13.86
N THR A 7 -7.69 -14.05 14.75
CA THR A 7 -7.65 -14.56 16.11
C THR A 7 -7.82 -13.42 17.09
N LEU A 8 -8.74 -13.59 18.05
CA LEU A 8 -9.00 -12.66 19.14
C LEU A 8 -8.42 -13.22 20.44
N ASP A 9 -7.59 -12.43 21.11
CA ASP A 9 -7.12 -12.66 22.47
C ASP A 9 -7.78 -11.61 23.37
N GLU A 10 -8.93 -11.97 23.96
CA GLU A 10 -9.76 -11.07 24.77
C GLU A 10 -9.03 -10.59 26.05
N PRO A 11 -8.33 -11.44 26.82
CA PRO A 11 -7.58 -10.99 27.99
C PRO A 11 -6.46 -9.98 27.66
N ALA A 12 -5.77 -10.16 26.53
CA ALA A 12 -4.71 -9.25 26.10
C ALA A 12 -5.24 -8.07 25.26
N GLN A 13 -6.54 -8.04 24.97
CA GLN A 13 -7.20 -7.11 24.06
C GLN A 13 -6.48 -6.99 22.69
N ASN A 14 -6.02 -8.13 22.17
CA ASN A 14 -5.26 -8.19 20.92
C ASN A 14 -6.09 -8.87 19.82
N ILE A 15 -6.11 -8.27 18.64
CA ILE A 15 -6.71 -8.85 17.44
C ILE A 15 -5.60 -9.04 16.41
N LYS A 16 -5.45 -10.26 15.91
CA LYS A 16 -4.58 -10.56 14.76
C LYS A 16 -5.45 -10.73 13.53
N LEU A 17 -5.11 -9.99 12.48
CA LEU A 17 -5.81 -9.98 11.19
C LEU A 17 -4.80 -10.21 10.07
N ASN A 18 -5.09 -11.10 9.13
CA ASN A 18 -4.37 -11.18 7.87
C ASN A 18 -5.06 -10.31 6.82
N VAL A 19 -4.51 -9.12 6.53
CA VAL A 19 -5.14 -8.16 5.62
C VAL A 19 -4.25 -7.82 4.43
N TRP A 20 -4.87 -7.62 3.27
CA TRP A 20 -4.24 -7.02 2.10
C TRP A 20 -4.51 -5.52 2.11
N MET A 21 -3.45 -4.71 2.26
CA MET A 21 -3.55 -3.25 2.21
C MET A 21 -3.11 -2.75 0.82
N ILE A 22 -4.03 -2.11 0.10
CA ILE A 22 -3.74 -1.47 -1.20
C ILE A 22 -3.55 0.02 -0.95
N GLN A 23 -2.36 0.53 -1.24
CA GLN A 23 -2.06 1.95 -1.15
C GLN A 23 -2.06 2.58 -2.53
N LYS A 24 -2.70 3.75 -2.65
CA LYS A 24 -2.72 4.57 -3.87
C LYS A 24 -2.47 6.02 -3.48
N TRP A 25 -1.48 6.63 -4.10
CA TRP A 25 -1.17 8.05 -3.95
C TRP A 25 -0.84 8.65 -5.30
N LYS A 26 -0.90 9.99 -5.40
CA LYS A 26 -0.48 10.73 -6.60
C LYS A 26 0.87 11.38 -6.31
N ASP A 27 1.83 11.16 -7.20
CA ASP A 27 3.14 11.81 -7.19
C ASP A 27 3.24 12.71 -8.42
N GLU A 28 3.33 14.02 -8.22
CA GLU A 28 3.37 14.98 -9.33
C GLU A 28 4.69 14.90 -10.13
N TYR A 29 5.77 14.37 -9.54
CA TYR A 29 7.06 14.20 -10.19
C TYR A 29 7.15 12.91 -11.03
N LEU A 30 6.19 12.00 -10.88
CA LEU A 30 6.10 10.76 -11.67
C LEU A 30 5.08 10.89 -12.81
N THR A 31 5.08 12.06 -13.47
CA THR A 31 4.21 12.34 -14.62
C THR A 31 5.06 12.55 -15.88
N TRP A 32 4.56 12.07 -17.03
CA TRP A 32 5.23 12.25 -18.33
C TRP A 32 4.20 12.30 -19.47
N ASP A 33 4.56 12.89 -20.61
CA ASP A 33 3.76 12.82 -21.84
C ASP A 33 4.05 11.49 -22.56
N PRO A 34 3.09 10.56 -22.69
CA PRO A 34 3.32 9.28 -23.35
C PRO A 34 3.87 9.41 -24.77
N ARG A 35 3.56 10.51 -25.49
CA ARG A 35 4.01 10.73 -26.87
C ARG A 35 5.52 10.89 -26.99
N GLU A 36 6.19 11.37 -25.94
CA GLU A 36 7.65 11.50 -25.90
C GLU A 36 8.36 10.19 -25.57
N TYR A 37 7.62 9.19 -25.06
CA TYR A 37 8.16 7.92 -24.57
C TYR A 37 7.53 6.71 -25.28
N GLY A 38 7.17 6.84 -26.57
CA GLY A 38 6.68 5.71 -27.36
C GLY A 38 5.30 5.19 -26.94
N MET A 39 4.42 6.09 -26.47
CA MET A 39 3.05 5.80 -25.99
C MET A 39 3.00 4.92 -24.74
N ILE A 40 4.06 4.93 -23.91
CA ILE A 40 4.07 4.25 -22.61
C ILE A 40 3.15 5.03 -21.66
N ASN A 41 2.02 4.42 -21.27
CA ASN A 41 1.05 5.01 -20.35
C ASN A 41 1.21 4.52 -18.90
N SER A 42 1.92 3.42 -18.69
CA SER A 42 2.16 2.85 -17.37
C SER A 42 3.49 2.09 -17.34
N THR A 43 4.11 2.08 -16.17
CA THR A 43 5.34 1.34 -15.91
C THR A 43 5.38 0.89 -14.45
N ILE A 44 6.24 -0.07 -14.15
CA ILE A 44 6.47 -0.60 -12.80
C ILE A 44 7.87 -0.17 -12.37
N ILE A 45 7.95 0.62 -11.29
CA ILE A 45 9.21 1.11 -10.73
C ILE A 45 9.47 0.39 -9.40
N PRO A 46 10.69 -0.14 -9.15
CA PRO A 46 11.04 -0.72 -7.87
C PRO A 46 10.88 0.30 -6.73
N PHE A 47 10.25 -0.12 -5.63
CA PHE A 47 9.92 0.74 -4.48
C PHE A 47 11.12 1.51 -3.90
N ARG A 48 12.34 0.96 -3.98
CA ARG A 48 13.58 1.59 -3.49
C ARG A 48 13.94 2.92 -4.15
N TYR A 49 13.33 3.23 -5.29
CA TYR A 49 13.57 4.48 -6.03
C TYR A 49 12.45 5.50 -5.86
N LEU A 50 11.38 5.15 -5.15
CA LEU A 50 10.20 5.99 -4.99
C LEU A 50 10.07 6.44 -3.54
N TRP A 51 9.58 7.67 -3.37
CA TRP A 51 9.00 8.05 -2.09
C TRP A 51 7.65 7.34 -1.93
N ILE A 52 7.42 6.78 -0.75
CA ILE A 52 6.20 6.05 -0.39
C ILE A 52 5.72 6.66 0.93
N PRO A 53 4.41 6.93 1.09
CA PRO A 53 3.90 7.50 2.33
C PRO A 53 4.08 6.54 3.50
N ASP A 54 4.63 7.05 4.61
CA ASP A 54 4.66 6.32 5.87
C ASP A 54 3.23 6.15 6.40
N THR A 55 2.77 4.91 6.53
CA THR A 55 1.42 4.59 7.02
C THR A 55 1.51 3.84 8.34
N TYR A 56 0.87 4.38 9.38
CA TYR A 56 0.84 3.80 10.71
C TYR A 56 -0.61 3.49 11.12
N LEU A 57 -0.81 2.33 11.74
CA LEU A 57 -2.06 2.04 12.44
C LEU A 57 -1.99 2.66 13.83
N TYR A 58 -2.74 3.74 14.04
CA TYR A 58 -2.86 4.35 15.35
C TYR A 58 -4.04 3.75 16.11
N ASN A 59 -3.75 3.11 17.24
CA ASN A 59 -4.77 2.61 18.15
C ASN A 59 -4.96 3.62 19.30
N ARG A 60 -6.00 4.45 19.23
CA ARG A 60 -6.39 5.34 20.32
C ARG A 60 -7.67 4.82 20.99
N TYR A 61 -7.48 4.32 22.21
CA TYR A 61 -8.46 3.91 23.23
C TYR A 61 -9.72 3.20 22.74
#